data_AF-A0A437LBT0-F1
#
_entry.id   AF-A0A437LBT0-F1
#
_cell.length_a   1.000
_cell.length_b   1.000
_cell.length_c   1.000
_cell.angle_alpha   90.00
_cell.angle_beta   90.00
_cell.angle_gamma   90.00
#
_symmetry.space_group_name_H-M   'P 1'
#
loop_
_entity.id
_entity.type
_entity.pdbx_description
1 polymer ?
#
loop_
_entity_poly.entity_id
_entity_poly.type
_entity_poly.pdbx_seq_one_letter_code
_entity_poly.pdbx_strand_id
1 'polypeptide(L)' 'MTNEWLIDVLADLKAFAAKNELSALAQQLDLTAVIAASELAERATGGRTRDKGAWSAHEGASRRPH' A
#
# COMPACT_ATOMS: atom_id res chain seq x y z
N MET A 1 9.73 0.83 5.32
CA MET A 1 9.80 -0.56 4.86
C MET A 1 8.41 -0.93 4.39
N THR A 2 8.15 -0.80 3.10
CA THR A 2 6.85 -1.15 2.51
C THR A 2 6.74 -2.68 2.48
N ASN A 3 5.52 -3.23 2.59
CA ASN A 3 5.27 -4.68 2.58
C ASN A 3 5.50 -5.32 1.19
N GLU A 4 6.50 -4.86 0.43
CA GLU A 4 6.85 -5.37 -0.91
C GLU A 4 7.33 -6.82 -0.85
N TRP A 5 8.06 -7.17 0.23
CA TRP A 5 8.52 -8.55 0.49
C TRP A 5 7.38 -9.57 0.56
N LEU A 6 6.15 -9.13 0.86
CA LEU A 6 4.98 -10.01 0.93
C LEU A 6 4.64 -10.62 -0.42
N ILE A 7 4.83 -9.87 -1.52
CA ILE A 7 4.50 -10.35 -2.87
C ILE A 7 5.43 -11.51 -3.25
N ASP A 8 6.72 -11.38 -2.93
CA ASP A 8 7.71 -12.44 -3.16
C ASP A 8 7.36 -13.70 -2.36
N VAL A 9 6.99 -13.55 -1.08
CA VAL A 9 6.57 -14.69 -0.24
C VAL A 9 5.30 -15.36 -0.75
N LEU A 10 4.31 -14.60 -1.21
CA LEU A 10 3.09 -15.15 -1.80
C LEU A 10 3.40 -15.94 -3.10
N ALA A 11 4.36 -15.47 -3.90
CA ALA A 11 4.82 -16.19 -5.08
C ALA A 11 5.48 -17.53 -4.73
N ASP A 12 6.35 -17.54 -3.71
CA ASP A 12 7.00 -18.76 -3.23
C ASP A 12 5.99 -19.78 -2.68
N LEU A 13 5.02 -19.32 -1.88
CA LEU A 13 3.96 -20.18 -1.34
C LEU A 13 3.07 -20.75 -2.44
N LYS A 14 2.75 -19.96 -3.48
CA LYS A 14 1.98 -20.43 -4.64
C LYS A 14 2.76 -21.50 -5.40
N ALA A 15 4.07 -21.30 -5.61
CA ALA A 15 4.92 -22.28 -6.27
C ALA A 15 5.01 -23.57 -5.44
N PHE A 16 5.11 -23.48 -4.12
CA PHE A 16 5.03 -24.63 -3.22
C PHE A 16 3.68 -25.35 -3.34
N ALA A 17 2.56 -24.63 -3.28
CA ALA A 17 1.22 -25.22 -3.39
C ALA A 17 1.03 -25.94 -4.74
N ALA A 18 1.48 -25.34 -5.84
CA ALA A 18 1.41 -25.95 -7.17
C ALA A 18 2.25 -27.24 -7.26
N LYS A 19 3.47 -27.25 -6.69
CA LYS A 19 4.35 -28.42 -6.66
C LYS A 19 3.79 -29.58 -5.82
N ASN A 20 2.92 -29.29 -4.86
CA ASN A 20 2.33 -30.27 -3.95
C ASN A 20 0.87 -30.58 -4.29
N GLU A 21 0.41 -30.24 -5.50
CA GLU A 21 -0.96 -30.51 -5.99
C GLU A 21 -2.07 -29.87 -5.13
N LEU A 22 -1.74 -28.82 -4.37
CA LEU A 22 -2.66 -28.06 -3.53
C LEU A 22 -3.37 -26.97 -4.36
N SER A 23 -4.10 -27.37 -5.41
CA SER A 23 -4.65 -26.45 -6.42
C SER A 23 -5.55 -25.35 -5.84
N ALA A 24 -6.40 -25.68 -4.86
CA ALA A 24 -7.25 -24.69 -4.20
C ALA A 24 -6.43 -23.62 -3.46
N LEU A 25 -5.36 -24.04 -2.77
CA LEU A 25 -4.47 -23.13 -2.06
C LEU A 25 -3.69 -22.25 -3.04
N ALA A 26 -3.20 -22.80 -4.14
CA ALA A 26 -2.52 -22.02 -5.17
C ALA A 26 -3.43 -20.93 -5.76
N GLN A 27 -4.72 -21.24 -5.97
CA GLN A 27 -5.71 -20.28 -6.44
C GLN A 27 -6.00 -19.19 -5.40
N GLN A 28 -6.13 -19.56 -4.12
CA GLN A 28 -6.32 -18.58 -3.04
C GLN A 28 -5.11 -17.63 -2.91
N LEU A 29 -3.89 -18.16 -3.03
CA LEU A 29 -2.66 -17.38 -2.97
C LEU A 29 -2.55 -16.41 -4.16
N ASP A 30 -2.98 -16.82 -5.35
CA ASP A 30 -3.02 -15.95 -6.53
C ASP A 30 -3.96 -14.76 -6.33
N LEU A 31 -5.19 -15.01 -5.86
CA LEU A 31 -6.14 -13.95 -5.52
C LEU A 31 -5.62 -13.03 -4.41
N THR A 32 -4.96 -13.60 -3.40
CA THR A 32 -4.37 -12.83 -2.30
C THR A 32 -3.27 -11.89 -2.79
N ALA A 33 -2.44 -12.34 -3.73
CA ALA A 33 -1.38 -11.52 -4.33
C ALA A 33 -1.95 -10.29 -5.07
N VAL A 34 -3.07 -10.45 -5.77
CA VAL A 34 -3.75 -9.34 -6.47
C VAL A 34 -4.25 -8.28 -5.48
N ILE A 35 -4.89 -8.70 -4.39
CA ILE A 35 -5.39 -7.78 -3.36
C ILE A 35 -4.21 -7.08 -2.67
N ALA A 36 -3.19 -7.83 -2.26
CA ALA A 36 -2.00 -7.28 -1.61
C ALA A 36 -1.26 -6.26 -2.49
N ALA A 37 -1.12 -6.53 -3.79
CA ALA A 37 -0.50 -5.60 -4.72
C ALA A 37 -1.32 -4.31 -4.88
N SER A 38 -2.66 -4.44 -4.89
CA SER A 38 -3.58 -3.29 -4.97
C SER A 38 -3.46 -2.39 -3.74
N GLU A 39 -3.53 -2.98 -2.53
CA GLU A 39 -3.38 -2.22 -1.27
C GLU A 39 -2.01 -1.55 -1.14
N LEU A 40 -0.96 -2.21 -1.63
CA LEU A 40 0.40 -1.67 -1.60
C LEU A 40 0.54 -0.47 -2.56
N ALA A 41 -0.07 -0.55 -3.74
CA ALA A 41 -0.13 0.56 -4.70
C ALA A 41 -0.94 1.75 -4.16
N GLU A 42 -2.06 1.50 -3.48
CA GLU A 42 -2.85 2.54 -2.80
C GLU A 42 -2.04 3.23 -1.69
N ARG A 43 -1.29 2.47 -0.89
CA ARG A 43 -0.41 3.05 0.14
C ARG A 43 0.72 3.89 -0.45
N ALA A 44 1.29 3.46 -1.58
CA ALA A 44 2.33 4.20 -2.28
C ALA A 44 1.83 5.54 -2.88
N THR A 45 0.55 5.61 -3.23
CA THR A 45 -0.10 6.82 -3.77
C THR A 45 -0.67 7.73 -2.67
N GLY A 46 -1.24 7.17 -1.59
CA GLY A 46 -1.85 7.90 -0.48
C GLY A 46 -0.85 8.60 0.46
N GLY A 47 0.41 8.17 0.52
CA GLY A 47 1.46 8.78 1.34
C GLY A 47 1.99 10.13 0.85
N ARG A 48 1.64 10.56 -0.37
CA ARG A 48 2.18 11.79 -0.98
C ARG A 48 1.31 13.04 -0.81
N THR A 49 0.08 12.92 -0.30
CA THR A 49 -0.90 14.03 -0.30
C THR A 49 -1.28 14.57 1.09
N ARG A 50 -0.71 14.05 2.17
CA ARG A 50 -1.20 14.37 3.53
C ARG A 50 -0.29 15.21 4.42
N ASP A 51 0.73 15.86 3.88
CA ASP A 51 1.50 16.84 4.65
C ASP A 51 2.29 17.79 3.72
N LYS A 52 1.68 18.92 3.35
CA LYS A 52 2.31 20.17 2.88
C LYS A 52 1.21 21.08 2.33
N GLY A 53 0.56 21.85 3.20
CA GLY A 53 -0.24 22.98 2.70
C GLY A 53 -1.29 23.58 3.65
N ALA A 54 -1.61 22.94 4.78
CA ALA A 54 -2.74 23.41 5.58
C ALA A 54 -2.39 24.39 6.73
N TRP A 55 -1.11 24.59 7.08
CA TRP A 55 -0.78 25.41 8.27
C TRP A 55 -0.32 26.85 7.99
N SER A 56 -0.05 27.27 6.75
CA SER A 56 0.49 28.62 6.48
C SER A 56 -0.56 29.71 6.15
N ALA A 57 -1.86 29.44 6.27
CA ALA A 57 -2.89 30.39 5.83
C ALA A 57 -3.54 31.25 6.94
N HIS A 58 -3.23 31.07 8.23
CA HIS A 58 -3.99 31.73 9.31
C HIS A 58 -3.25 32.78 10.16
N GLU A 59 -1.96 33.06 9.93
CA GLU A 59 -1.16 33.92 10.85
C GLU A 59 -0.81 35.33 10.32
N GLY A 60 -1.44 35.80 9.24
CA GLY A 60 -1.07 37.08 8.59
C GLY A 60 -2.05 38.25 8.70
N ALA A 61 -3.30 38.06 9.15
CA ALA A 61 -4.38 39.03 8.86
C ALA A 61 -4.81 39.97 10.01
N SER A 62 -4.15 39.98 11.18
CA SER A 62 -4.60 40.80 12.33
C SER A 62 -3.62 41.84 12.85
N ARG A 63 -2.67 42.34 12.03
CA ARG A 63 -1.86 43.51 12.42
C ARG A 63 -1.83 44.57 11.32
N ARG A 64 -2.79 45.49 11.37
CA ARG A 64 -2.64 46.85 10.83
C ARG A 64 -3.13 47.87 11.87
N PRO A 65 -2.29 48.83 12.29
CA PRO A 65 -2.70 49.92 13.16
C PRO A 65 -3.25 51.09 12.34
N HIS A 66 -4.29 51.73 12.85
CA HIS A 66 -4.63 53.13 12.58
C HIS A 66 -5.00 53.78 13.91
#